data_AF-A0A2S9QMX5-F1
#
_entry.id   AF-A0A2S9QMX5-F1
#
_cell.length_a   1.000
_cell.length_b   1.000
_cell.length_c   1.000
_cell.angle_alpha   90.00
_cell.angle_beta   90.00
_cell.angle_gamma   90.00
#
_symmetry.space_group_name_H-M   'P 1'
#
loop_
_entity.id
_entity.type
_entity.pdbx_description
1 polymer ?
#
loop_
_entity_poly.entity_id
_entity_poly.type
_entity_poly.pdbx_seq_one_letter_code
_entity_poly.pdbx_strand_id
1 'polypeptide(L)'
;MPAATVEKLEDRSGGMCEAGCGRPATNIHHRRFLGRGGRHNLANLLALCGSGNHTGCHGKAHQGNPPDGWAISRHERRHESEVPFVDLGGRSWWLDDEGGKHVRPAVTGRS
;
A
#
# COMPACT_ATOMS: atom_id res chain seq x y z
N MET A 1 -13.10 -7.56 0.71
CA MET A 1 -11.72 -8.08 0.60
C MET A 1 -11.70 -9.45 1.27
N PRO A 2 -11.07 -10.48 0.68
CA PRO A 2 -11.01 -11.81 1.28
C PRO A 2 -10.25 -11.82 2.62
N ALA A 3 -10.66 -12.67 3.56
CA ALA A 3 -10.03 -12.78 4.87
C ALA A 3 -8.53 -13.11 4.79
N ALA A 4 -8.15 -14.06 3.93
CA ALA A 4 -6.75 -14.42 3.69
C ALA A 4 -5.88 -13.25 3.17
N THR A 5 -6.48 -12.27 2.48
CA THR A 5 -5.77 -11.05 2.06
C THR A 5 -5.53 -10.12 3.23
N VAL A 6 -6.48 -10.04 4.17
CA VAL A 6 -6.33 -9.23 5.39
C VAL A 6 -5.25 -9.82 6.28
N GLU A 7 -5.28 -11.13 6.51
CA GLU A 7 -4.29 -11.85 7.32
C GLU A 7 -2.85 -11.63 6.79
N LYS A 8 -2.62 -11.83 5.50
CA LYS A 8 -1.29 -11.59 4.90
C LYS A 8 -0.84 -10.13 4.99
N LEU A 9 -1.76 -9.18 4.95
CA LEU A 9 -1.45 -7.76 5.14
C LEU A 9 -1.09 -7.46 6.60
N GLU A 10 -1.80 -8.07 7.55
CA GLU A 10 -1.50 -7.99 8.97
C GLU A 10 -0.14 -8.62 9.29
N ASP A 11 0.16 -9.80 8.75
CA ASP A 11 1.46 -10.46 8.87
C ASP A 11 2.60 -9.59 8.34
N ARG A 12 2.44 -9.02 7.13
CA ARG A 12 3.44 -8.13 6.52
C ARG A 12 3.69 -6.87 7.36
N SER A 13 2.64 -6.31 7.93
CA SER A 13 2.69 -5.04 8.66
C SER A 13 3.01 -5.21 10.15
N GLY A 14 2.86 -6.41 10.70
CA GLY A 14 2.89 -6.67 12.14
C GLY A 14 1.83 -5.86 12.90
N GLY A 15 0.71 -5.53 12.24
CA GLY A 15 -0.34 -4.65 12.79
C GLY A 15 0.06 -3.16 12.88
N MET A 16 1.19 -2.76 12.29
CA MET A 16 1.70 -1.39 12.37
C MET A 16 1.51 -0.61 11.07
N CYS A 17 1.42 0.71 11.17
CA CYS A 17 1.29 1.59 10.01
C CYS A 17 2.53 1.49 9.11
N GLU A 18 2.33 1.03 7.88
CA GLU A 18 3.41 0.77 6.92
C GLU A 18 4.08 2.03 6.38
N ALA A 19 3.49 3.20 6.62
CA ALA A 19 4.11 4.50 6.43
C ALA A 19 5.37 4.71 7.29
N GLY A 20 5.59 3.90 8.33
CA GLY A 20 6.71 4.06 9.25
C GLY A 20 6.50 5.18 10.27
N CYS A 21 5.26 5.56 10.58
CA CYS A 21 4.96 6.63 11.54
C CYS A 21 4.94 6.18 13.02
N GLY A 22 5.16 4.89 13.28
CA GLY A 22 5.21 4.33 14.64
C GLY A 22 3.84 4.12 15.32
N ARG A 23 2.72 4.25 14.59
CA ARG A 23 1.37 4.02 15.13
C ARG A 23 0.79 2.67 14.66
N PRO A 24 -0.13 2.05 15.41
CA PRO A 24 -0.88 0.90 14.93
C PRO A 24 -1.64 1.20 13.63
N ALA A 25 -1.72 0.21 12.75
CA ALA A 25 -2.60 0.29 11.59
C ALA A 25 -4.06 0.16 12.03
N THR A 26 -4.93 0.96 11.42
CA THR A 26 -6.37 0.97 11.75
C THR A 26 -7.25 0.90 10.51
N ASN A 27 -6.67 1.11 9.31
CA ASN A 27 -7.37 1.04 8.04
C ASN A 27 -6.51 0.34 6.99
N ILE A 28 -7.18 -0.38 6.10
CA ILE A 28 -6.60 -0.91 4.89
C ILE A 28 -6.85 0.10 3.76
N HIS A 29 -5.78 0.52 3.12
CA HIS A 29 -5.77 1.54 2.08
C HIS A 29 -5.42 0.95 0.72
N HIS A 30 -6.21 1.28 -0.30
CA HIS A 30 -5.88 0.96 -1.68
C HIS A 30 -5.01 2.06 -2.30
N ARG A 31 -3.79 1.71 -2.72
CA ARG A 31 -2.86 2.65 -3.39
C ARG A 31 -3.45 3.14 -4.71
N ARG A 32 -3.90 2.23 -5.58
CA ARG A 32 -4.80 2.50 -6.71
C ARG A 32 -6.22 2.38 -6.20
N PHE A 33 -6.93 3.50 -6.13
CA PHE A 33 -8.33 3.51 -5.68
C PHE A 33 -9.22 2.60 -6.53
N LEU A 34 -10.21 1.96 -5.92
CA LEU A 34 -11.15 1.06 -6.59
C LEU A 34 -11.85 1.73 -7.78
N GLY A 35 -12.32 2.98 -7.61
CA GLY A 35 -12.92 3.78 -8.68
C GLY A 35 -11.96 4.16 -9.83
N ARG A 36 -10.67 3.84 -9.71
CA ARG A 36 -9.62 4.01 -10.74
C ARG A 36 -9.15 2.67 -11.32
N GLY A 37 -9.93 1.60 -11.13
CA GLY A 37 -9.57 0.24 -11.56
C GLY A 37 -8.62 -0.49 -10.60
N GLY A 38 -8.51 -0.04 -9.34
CA GLY A 38 -7.72 -0.71 -8.32
C GLY A 38 -8.21 -2.12 -8.01
N ARG A 39 -7.28 -3.06 -7.80
CA ARG A 39 -7.60 -4.44 -7.42
C ARG A 39 -7.47 -4.67 -5.91
N HIS A 40 -8.16 -5.68 -5.40
CA HIS A 40 -8.01 -6.18 -4.03
C HIS A 40 -6.84 -7.18 -3.93
N ASN A 41 -5.64 -6.80 -4.38
CA ASN A 41 -4.43 -7.62 -4.28
C ASN A 41 -3.43 -7.00 -3.28
N LEU A 42 -2.53 -7.81 -2.71
CA LEU A 42 -1.63 -7.36 -1.64
C LEU A 42 -0.64 -6.28 -2.11
N ALA A 43 -0.28 -6.29 -3.38
CA ALA A 43 0.51 -5.21 -3.96
C ALA A 43 -0.25 -3.89 -3.85
N ASN A 44 -1.56 -3.85 -4.10
CA ASN A 44 -2.32 -2.60 -4.06
C ASN A 44 -2.70 -2.12 -2.65
N LEU A 45 -2.40 -2.86 -1.59
CA LEU A 45 -2.87 -2.54 -0.24
C LEU A 45 -1.75 -2.00 0.65
N LEU A 46 -2.10 -1.09 1.55
CA LEU A 46 -1.28 -0.64 2.68
C LEU A 46 -2.09 -0.72 3.97
N ALA A 47 -1.46 -1.14 5.06
CA ALA A 47 -1.99 -1.00 6.40
C ALA A 47 -1.57 0.38 6.94
N LEU A 48 -2.52 1.30 7.12
CA LEU A 48 -2.26 2.69 7.54
C LEU A 48 -3.03 3.06 8.81
N CYS A 49 -2.47 3.97 9.60
CA CYS A 49 -3.16 4.58 10.73
C CYS A 49 -4.08 5.72 10.26
N GLY A 50 -5.15 5.97 11.00
CA GLY A 50 -6.12 7.02 10.73
C GLY A 50 -7.55 6.57 10.93
N SER A 51 -8.50 7.38 10.51
CA SER A 51 -9.93 7.07 10.43
C SER A 51 -10.53 7.89 9.30
N GLY A 52 -11.30 7.20 8.44
CA GLY A 52 -11.80 7.78 7.20
C GLY A 52 -10.69 8.37 6.33
N ASN A 53 -11.05 9.28 5.43
CA ASN A 53 -10.13 9.81 4.41
C ASN A 53 -9.42 11.11 4.83
N HIS A 54 -9.44 11.45 6.13
CA HIS A 54 -9.03 12.79 6.58
C HIS A 54 -8.00 12.81 7.70
N THR A 55 -7.75 11.67 8.37
CA THR A 55 -6.86 11.63 9.54
C THR A 55 -5.76 10.58 9.40
N GLY A 56 -4.64 10.78 10.09
CA GLY A 56 -3.52 9.86 10.08
C GLY A 56 -2.81 9.76 8.72
N CYS A 57 -2.04 8.68 8.54
CA CYS A 57 -1.36 8.40 7.28
C CYS A 57 -2.36 8.01 6.19
N HIS A 58 -3.46 7.35 6.55
CA HIS A 58 -4.54 7.07 5.62
C HIS A 58 -5.10 8.37 5.02
N GLY A 59 -5.42 9.37 5.86
CA GLY A 59 -5.87 10.68 5.38
C GLY A 59 -4.86 11.38 4.47
N LYS A 60 -3.56 11.32 4.79
CA LYS A 60 -2.51 11.86 3.90
C LYS A 60 -2.54 11.22 2.51
N ALA A 61 -2.84 9.93 2.41
CA ALA A 61 -2.95 9.22 1.14
C ALA A 61 -4.11 9.71 0.24
N HIS A 62 -5.13 10.36 0.82
CA HIS A 62 -6.29 10.92 0.11
C HIS A 62 -6.17 12.41 -0.22
N GLN A 63 -5.07 13.07 0.18
CA GLN A 63 -4.85 14.49 -0.11
C GLN A 63 -4.45 14.71 -1.57
N GLY A 64 -4.45 15.97 -2.02
CA GLY A 64 -4.12 16.33 -3.41
C GLY A 64 -2.65 16.06 -3.81
N ASN A 65 -1.75 15.96 -2.82
CA ASN A 65 -0.33 15.64 -3.04
C ASN A 65 0.15 14.58 -2.03
N PRO A 66 -0.29 13.32 -2.17
CA PRO A 66 0.10 12.25 -1.26
C PRO A 66 1.55 11.81 -1.55
N PRO A 67 2.24 11.15 -0.60
CA PRO A 67 3.56 10.60 -0.85
C PRO A 67 3.56 9.60 -2.01
N ASP A 68 4.71 9.46 -2.67
CA ASP A 68 4.85 8.64 -3.87
C ASP A 68 4.39 7.20 -3.64
N GLY A 69 3.55 6.72 -4.57
CA GLY A 69 2.97 5.38 -4.54
C GLY A 69 1.87 5.17 -3.52
N TRP A 70 1.49 6.18 -2.72
CA TRP A 70 0.35 6.05 -1.80
C TRP A 70 -0.99 6.26 -2.52
N ALA A 71 -1.00 7.00 -3.63
CA ALA A 71 -2.16 7.15 -4.51
C ALA A 71 -1.75 7.00 -5.98
N ILE A 72 -1.84 5.78 -6.50
CA ILE A 72 -1.49 5.44 -7.89
C ILE A 72 -2.50 6.11 -8.84
N SER A 73 -1.98 6.82 -9.83
CA SER A 73 -2.76 7.53 -10.86
C SER A 73 -3.55 6.56 -11.73
N ARG A 74 -4.73 7.00 -12.21
CA ARG A 74 -5.49 6.25 -13.23
C ARG A 74 -4.73 6.07 -14.55
N HIS A 75 -3.74 6.94 -14.80
CA HIS A 75 -2.91 6.92 -16.00
C HIS A 75 -1.69 6.00 -15.88
N GLU A 76 -1.38 5.52 -14.67
CA GLU A 76 -0.31 4.55 -14.46
C GLU A 76 -0.74 3.18 -15.02
N ARG A 77 0.03 2.67 -15.98
CA ARG A 77 -0.28 1.41 -16.68
C ARG A 77 0.43 0.20 -16.07
N ARG A 78 1.49 0.43 -15.29
CA ARG A 78 2.22 -0.64 -14.61
C ARG A 78 1.34 -1.35 -13.60
N HIS A 79 1.64 -2.63 -13.37
CA HIS A 79 1.07 -3.39 -12.27
C HIS A 79 1.38 -2.71 -10.93
N GLU A 80 0.51 -2.82 -9.93
CA GLU A 80 0.75 -2.19 -8.62
C GLU A 80 2.06 -2.67 -7.97
N SER A 81 2.47 -3.91 -8.25
CA SER A 81 3.74 -4.46 -7.74
C SER A 81 5.00 -3.85 -8.36
N GLU A 82 4.87 -3.17 -9.50
CA GLU A 82 5.98 -2.48 -10.17
C GLU A 82 6.10 -1.01 -9.73
N VAL A 83 5.11 -0.50 -9.00
CA VAL A 83 5.07 0.87 -8.50
C VAL A 83 5.51 0.87 -7.03
N PRO A 84 6.67 1.47 -6.70
CA PRO A 84 7.08 1.57 -5.31
C PRO A 84 6.15 2.50 -4.54
N PHE A 85 6.04 2.30 -3.23
CA PHE A 85 5.60 3.36 -2.32
C PHE A 85 6.76 3.84 -1.45
N VAL A 86 6.77 5.13 -1.13
CA VAL A 86 7.83 5.76 -0.32
C VAL A 86 7.33 5.95 1.11
N ASP A 87 8.01 5.38 2.10
CA ASP A 87 7.65 5.58 3.51
C ASP A 87 7.97 7.01 3.99
N LEU A 88 7.53 7.38 5.20
CA LEU A 88 7.79 8.72 5.75
C LEU A 88 9.28 8.99 6.04
N GLY A 89 10.11 7.94 6.07
CA GLY A 89 11.56 8.05 6.16
C GLY A 89 12.25 8.18 4.80
N GLY A 90 11.49 8.25 3.70
CA GLY A 90 12.01 8.39 2.34
C GLY A 90 12.47 7.08 1.70
N ARG A 91 12.23 5.92 2.31
CA ARG A 91 12.63 4.63 1.73
C ARG A 91 11.56 4.12 0.77
N SER A 92 12.01 3.66 -0.39
CA SER A 92 11.14 3.03 -1.40
C SER A 92 10.95 1.56 -1.10
N TRP A 93 9.71 1.09 -1.25
CA TRP A 93 9.30 -0.29 -1.02
C TRP A 93 8.44 -0.80 -2.18
N TRP A 94 8.73 -2.01 -2.64
CA TRP A 94 7.92 -2.74 -3.60
C TRP A 94 7.09 -3.80 -2.87
N LEU A 95 5.80 -3.84 -3.20
CA LEU A 95 4.84 -4.77 -2.62
C LEU A 95 4.45 -5.79 -3.68
N ASP A 96 4.52 -7.08 -3.39
CA ASP A 96 4.05 -8.12 -4.31
C ASP A 96 2.63 -8.59 -3.97
N ASP A 97 2.07 -9.44 -4.83
CA ASP A 97 0.74 -10.02 -4.66
C ASP A 97 0.69 -11.18 -3.64
N GLU A 98 1.86 -11.66 -3.18
CA GLU A 98 1.96 -12.73 -2.18
C GLU A 98 1.97 -12.20 -0.75
N GLY A 99 2.24 -10.90 -0.56
CA GLY A 99 2.32 -10.23 0.74
C GLY A 99 3.74 -9.77 1.11
N GLY A 100 4.72 -9.90 0.21
CA GLY A 100 6.09 -9.45 0.43
C GLY A 100 6.25 -7.93 0.34
N LYS A 101 7.22 -7.42 1.09
CA LYS A 101 7.68 -6.01 1.07
C LYS A 101 9.19 -5.98 0.86
N HIS A 102 9.62 -5.37 -0.23
CA HIS A 102 10.99 -5.51 -0.74
C HIS A 102 11.66 -4.15 -0.96
N VAL A 103 12.98 -4.07 -0.77
CA VAL A 103 13.79 -2.86 -1.05
C VAL A 103 14.10 -2.66 -2.54
N ARG A 104 13.64 -3.58 -3.39
CA ARG A 104 13.78 -3.57 -4.85
C ARG A 104 12.56 -4.27 -5.46
N PRO A 105 12.24 -4.10 -6.75
CA PRO A 105 11.17 -4.84 -7.39
C PRO A 105 11.33 -6.35 -7.16
N ALA A 106 10.25 -7.03 -6.78
CA ALA A 106 10.25 -8.49 -6.75
C ALA A 106 10.53 -8.99 -8.17
N VAL A 107 11.54 -9.85 -8.33
CA VAL A 107 11.80 -10.50 -9.62
C VAL A 107 10.64 -11.46 -9.82
N THR A 108 9.68 -11.12 -10.68
CA THR A 108 8.64 -12.05 -11.06
C THR A 108 9.28 -13.14 -11.92
N GLY A 109 9.62 -14.26 -11.27
CA GLY A 109 9.96 -15.48 -11.99
C GLY A 109 8.78 -15.84 -12.88
N ARG A 110 8.97 -15.77 -14.20
CA ARG A 110 8.07 -16.40 -15.16
C ARG A 110 8.23 -17.91 -14.96
N SER A 111 7.26 -18.54 -14.32
CA SER A 111 7.00 -19.97 -14.49
C SER A 111 6.28 -20.19 -15.82
#